data_AF-A0AAJ2KDB2-F1
#
_entry.id   AF-A0AAJ2KDB2-F1
#
_cell.length_a   1.000
_cell.length_b   1.000
_cell.length_c   1.000
_cell.angle_alpha   90.00
_cell.angle_beta   90.00
_cell.angle_gamma   90.00
#
_symmetry.space_group_name_H-M   'P 1'
#
loop_
_entity.id
_entity.type
_entity.pdbx_description
1 polymer ?
#
loop_
_entity_poly.entity_id
_entity_poly.type
_entity_poly.pdbx_seq_one_letter_code
_entity_poly.pdbx_strand_id
1 'polypeptide(L)'
;MARNTTSALAALIRTFRRLLRRVAGQTADQQKHAQPTKPAARSSQPPVKTNPAKRPEKHREPATPKPPAKPAAPACPHCKKTMVIKVARTGKNAGEFWGCVAYPKCRGIRPIFR
;
A
#
# COMPACT_ATOMS: atom_id res chain seq x y z
N MET A 1 11.76 11.68 -62.36
CA MET A 1 12.47 11.04 -61.23
C MET A 1 11.80 11.42 -59.92
N ALA A 2 11.20 10.49 -59.15
CA ALA A 2 10.58 10.78 -57.85
C ALA A 2 10.53 9.52 -56.97
N ARG A 3 11.62 9.15 -56.27
CA ARG A 3 11.70 7.96 -55.39
C ARG A 3 12.62 8.11 -54.17
N ASN A 4 12.94 9.32 -53.72
CA ASN A 4 13.96 9.55 -52.69
C ASN A 4 13.45 10.20 -51.39
N THR A 5 12.25 10.76 -51.34
CA THR A 5 11.73 11.47 -50.14
C THR A 5 11.19 10.54 -49.05
N THR A 6 10.62 9.39 -49.40
CA THR A 6 10.09 8.41 -48.43
C THR A 6 11.18 7.69 -47.65
N SER A 7 12.35 7.46 -48.25
CA SER A 7 13.50 6.83 -47.59
C SER A 7 14.19 7.73 -46.56
N ALA A 8 14.31 9.03 -46.86
CA ALA A 8 14.94 10.00 -45.95
C ALA A 8 14.11 10.20 -44.67
N LEU A 9 12.79 10.36 -44.80
CA LEU A 9 11.89 10.48 -43.65
C LEU A 9 11.85 9.19 -42.81
N ALA A 10 11.81 8.01 -43.46
CA ALA A 10 11.84 6.73 -42.76
C ALA A 10 13.18 6.46 -42.05
N ALA A 11 14.30 7.01 -42.55
CA ALA A 11 15.60 6.95 -41.89
C ALA A 11 15.62 7.86 -40.65
N LEU A 12 15.09 9.08 -40.76
CA LEU A 12 14.98 10.02 -39.64
C LEU A 12 14.07 9.51 -38.51
N ILE A 13 12.93 8.90 -38.85
CA ILE A 13 12.03 8.30 -37.84
C ILE A 13 12.72 7.13 -37.12
N ARG A 14 13.53 6.33 -37.82
CA ARG A 14 14.26 5.20 -37.23
C ARG A 14 15.40 5.67 -36.33
N THR A 15 16.15 6.71 -36.70
CA THR A 15 17.20 7.28 -35.84
C THR A 15 16.58 7.92 -34.59
N PHE A 16 15.49 8.67 -34.74
CA PHE A 16 14.80 9.28 -33.60
C PHE A 16 14.26 8.23 -32.62
N ARG A 17 13.63 7.15 -33.12
CA ARG A 17 13.18 6.02 -32.26
C ARG A 17 14.32 5.25 -31.59
N ARG A 18 15.52 5.20 -32.17
CA ARG A 18 16.69 4.60 -31.50
C ARG A 18 17.25 5.53 -30.42
N LEU A 19 17.27 6.84 -30.68
CA LEU A 19 17.69 7.85 -29.71
C LEU A 19 16.78 7.85 -28.47
N LEU A 20 15.45 7.83 -28.69
CA LEU A 20 14.46 7.76 -27.61
C LEU A 20 14.59 6.48 -26.75
N ARG A 21 14.87 5.33 -27.36
CA ARG A 21 15.08 4.07 -26.62
C ARG A 21 16.36 4.05 -25.79
N ARG A 22 17.42 4.73 -26.23
CA ARG A 22 18.66 4.87 -25.44
C ARG A 22 18.47 5.76 -24.20
N VAL A 23 17.63 6.79 -24.28
CA VAL A 23 17.27 7.63 -23.12
C VAL A 23 16.41 6.87 -22.10
N ALA A 24 15.52 5.97 -22.54
CA ALA A 24 14.63 5.22 -21.65
C ALA A 24 15.24 3.93 -21.06
N GLY A 25 16.41 3.47 -21.54
CA GLY A 25 16.94 2.13 -21.25
C GLY A 25 17.98 2.02 -20.12
N GLN A 26 18.24 3.06 -19.33
CA GLN A 26 19.35 3.06 -18.34
C GLN A 26 18.96 2.83 -16.87
N THR A 27 17.71 2.49 -16.53
CA THR A 27 17.39 2.14 -15.13
C THR A 27 16.69 0.79 -15.01
N ALA A 28 17.40 -0.11 -14.33
CA ALA A 28 16.90 -1.29 -13.60
C ALA A 28 16.72 -2.57 -14.42
N ASP A 29 17.87 -3.17 -14.76
CA ASP A 29 18.06 -4.62 -14.58
C ASP A 29 18.02 -4.96 -13.07
N GLN A 30 17.47 -6.14 -12.77
CA GLN A 30 17.58 -6.90 -11.52
C GLN A 30 16.52 -6.70 -10.42
N GLN A 31 15.41 -7.43 -10.54
CA GLN A 31 15.00 -8.31 -9.45
C GLN A 31 14.17 -9.48 -9.97
N LYS A 32 14.85 -10.63 -10.11
CA LYS A 32 14.21 -11.94 -9.97
C LYS A 32 13.50 -11.94 -8.62
N HIS A 33 12.23 -12.35 -8.58
CA HIS A 33 11.67 -13.26 -7.58
C HIS A 33 10.34 -13.81 -8.13
N ALA A 34 10.11 -15.08 -7.81
CA ALA A 34 9.37 -16.06 -8.58
C ALA A 34 7.83 -15.87 -8.59
N GLN A 35 7.24 -16.49 -9.61
CA GLN A 35 5.80 -16.57 -9.86
C GLN A 35 5.03 -17.33 -8.76
N PRO A 36 3.71 -17.05 -8.63
CA PRO A 36 2.79 -17.76 -7.74
C PRO A 36 2.12 -18.94 -8.45
N THR A 37 2.14 -20.14 -7.85
CA THR A 37 1.20 -21.21 -8.22
C THR A 37 0.58 -21.80 -6.95
N LYS A 38 -0.76 -21.80 -6.94
CA LYS A 38 -1.67 -22.42 -5.95
C LYS A 38 -1.82 -23.93 -6.29
N PRO A 39 -2.70 -24.75 -5.68
CA PRO A 39 -3.51 -24.70 -4.43
C PRO A 39 -3.46 -26.07 -3.64
N ALA A 40 -4.42 -26.28 -2.72
CA ALA A 40 -4.85 -27.56 -2.11
C ALA A 40 -4.03 -28.02 -0.88
N ALA A 41 -4.58 -27.97 0.34
CA ALA A 41 -5.52 -28.91 0.96
C ALA A 41 -4.82 -30.03 1.77
N ARG A 42 -5.37 -30.24 2.97
CA ARG A 42 -5.46 -31.51 3.71
C ARG A 42 -4.29 -31.89 4.62
N SER A 43 -4.57 -31.77 5.92
CA SER A 43 -4.48 -32.82 6.95
C SER A 43 -3.23 -33.69 6.96
N SER A 44 -2.46 -33.65 8.06
CA SER A 44 -2.15 -34.81 8.93
C SER A 44 -0.87 -34.55 9.74
N GLN A 45 -1.00 -34.10 10.99
CA GLN A 45 -0.07 -34.50 12.06
C GLN A 45 -0.82 -34.62 13.40
N PRO A 46 -0.88 -35.83 14.00
CA PRO A 46 -1.27 -36.08 15.40
C PRO A 46 0.00 -36.23 16.28
N PRO A 47 -0.12 -36.70 17.54
CA PRO A 47 -0.19 -35.90 18.75
C PRO A 47 1.17 -35.78 19.48
N VAL A 48 1.47 -34.61 20.06
CA VAL A 48 2.45 -34.51 21.14
C VAL A 48 1.73 -34.23 22.46
N LYS A 49 1.60 -35.31 23.25
CA LYS A 49 1.23 -35.25 24.66
C LYS A 49 2.48 -34.93 25.47
N THR A 50 2.46 -33.85 26.24
CA THR A 50 2.99 -33.80 27.62
C THR A 50 2.38 -32.61 28.35
N ASN A 51 1.67 -32.91 29.43
CA ASN A 51 0.90 -32.02 30.31
C ASN A 51 1.82 -31.47 31.43
N PRO A 52 1.34 -30.72 32.44
CA PRO A 52 0.92 -29.32 32.49
C PRO A 52 1.77 -28.48 33.48
N ALA A 53 1.40 -27.21 33.71
CA ALA A 53 1.87 -26.31 34.77
C ALA A 53 3.15 -25.48 34.50
N LYS A 54 3.00 -24.45 33.67
CA LYS A 54 3.45 -23.11 34.09
C LYS A 54 2.53 -22.03 33.53
N ARG A 55 1.81 -21.41 34.45
CA ARG A 55 1.09 -20.13 34.37
C ARG A 55 1.56 -19.26 33.18
N PRO A 56 0.68 -18.81 32.27
CA PRO A 56 1.10 -17.83 31.27
C PRO A 56 1.54 -16.58 32.02
N GLU A 57 2.84 -16.29 31.94
CA GLU A 57 3.41 -15.05 32.38
C GLU A 57 2.77 -13.93 31.57
N LYS A 58 1.74 -13.36 32.18
CA LYS A 58 1.27 -11.99 32.07
C LYS A 58 2.45 -11.10 31.66
N HIS A 59 2.63 -10.93 30.36
CA HIS A 59 3.46 -9.86 29.82
C HIS A 59 2.90 -8.58 30.44
N ARG A 60 3.70 -7.99 31.32
CA ARG A 60 3.44 -6.70 31.91
C ARG A 60 3.49 -5.70 30.76
N GLU A 61 2.31 -5.40 30.24
CA GLU A 61 2.04 -4.24 29.41
C GLU A 61 2.61 -3.01 30.14
N PRO A 62 3.56 -2.27 29.55
CA PRO A 62 4.03 -1.03 30.15
C PRO A 62 2.84 -0.07 30.26
N ALA A 63 2.47 0.25 31.50
CA ALA A 63 1.43 1.22 31.82
C ALA A 63 1.86 2.60 31.32
N THR A 64 1.58 2.86 30.04
CA THR A 64 1.62 4.20 29.48
C THR A 64 0.32 4.88 29.92
N PRO A 65 0.37 6.11 30.48
CA PRO A 65 -0.84 6.77 30.98
C PRO A 65 -1.87 6.84 29.86
N LYS A 66 -3.02 6.18 30.06
CA LYS A 66 -4.16 6.21 29.15
C LYS A 66 -4.55 7.68 28.97
N PRO A 67 -4.25 8.31 27.81
CA PRO A 67 -4.62 9.71 27.60
C PRO A 67 -6.13 9.82 27.69
N PRO A 68 -6.67 10.99 28.08
CA PRO A 68 -8.10 11.21 28.30
C PRO A 68 -8.91 10.59 27.17
N ALA A 69 -9.99 9.90 27.51
CA ALA A 69 -10.83 9.11 26.61
C ALA A 69 -11.27 9.95 25.40
N LYS A 70 -10.43 9.95 24.36
CA LYS A 70 -10.75 10.53 23.06
C LYS A 70 -11.98 9.78 22.52
N PRO A 71 -12.89 10.44 21.80
CA PRO A 71 -14.03 9.78 21.20
C PRO A 71 -13.56 8.54 20.43
N ALA A 72 -14.25 7.42 20.65
CA ALA A 72 -13.90 6.15 20.03
C ALA A 72 -13.77 6.35 18.52
N ALA A 73 -12.62 5.96 17.97
CA ALA A 73 -12.33 6.16 16.55
C ALA A 73 -13.33 5.38 15.69
N PRO A 74 -14.05 6.03 14.74
CA PRO A 74 -15.00 5.36 13.88
C PRO A 74 -14.29 4.45 12.86
N ALA A 75 -15.04 3.52 12.30
CA ALA A 75 -14.58 2.71 11.17
C ALA A 75 -14.71 3.49 9.84
N CYS A 76 -13.76 3.26 8.94
CA CYS A 76 -13.71 3.85 7.62
C CYS A 76 -14.87 3.34 6.74
N PRO A 77 -15.61 4.22 6.03
CA PRO A 77 -16.75 3.81 5.20
C PRO A 77 -16.37 2.96 3.99
N HIS A 78 -15.12 3.00 3.53
CA HIS A 78 -14.68 2.26 2.33
C HIS A 78 -14.01 0.92 2.65
N CYS A 79 -13.18 0.87 3.70
CA CYS A 79 -12.37 -0.32 4.00
C CYS A 79 -12.55 -0.86 5.42
N LYS A 80 -13.42 -0.25 6.23
CA LYS A 80 -13.77 -0.69 7.60
C LYS A 80 -12.62 -0.68 8.60
N LYS A 81 -11.43 -0.24 8.20
CA LYS A 81 -10.28 -0.01 9.10
C LYS A 81 -10.56 1.15 10.05
N THR A 82 -9.84 1.20 11.15
CA THR A 82 -9.89 2.33 12.10
C THR A 82 -9.51 3.65 11.44
N MET A 83 -10.03 4.75 11.99
CA MET A 83 -9.73 6.11 11.52
C MET A 83 -8.92 6.88 12.57
N VAL A 84 -8.23 7.93 12.14
CA VAL A 84 -7.46 8.84 12.99
C VAL A 84 -7.84 10.29 12.69
N ILE A 85 -7.75 11.18 13.67
CA ILE A 85 -7.98 12.60 13.44
C ILE A 85 -6.81 13.17 12.64
N LYS A 86 -7.11 13.84 11.54
CA LYS A 86 -6.17 14.60 10.72
C LYS A 86 -6.65 16.04 10.62
N VAL A 87 -5.73 16.95 10.37
CA VAL A 87 -6.02 18.38 10.21
C VAL A 87 -5.64 18.82 8.81
N ALA A 88 -6.60 19.36 8.06
CA ALA A 88 -6.29 20.05 6.81
C ALA A 88 -6.30 21.55 7.02
N ARG A 89 -5.32 22.24 6.42
CA ARG A 89 -5.18 23.70 6.54
C ARG A 89 -6.07 24.46 5.55
N THR A 90 -6.49 23.82 4.45
CA THR A 90 -7.23 24.47 3.36
C THR A 90 -8.16 23.50 2.65
N GLY A 91 -9.08 24.05 1.86
CA GLY A 91 -10.02 23.33 1.01
C GLY A 91 -11.28 22.84 1.74
N LYS A 92 -12.04 21.97 1.06
CA LYS A 92 -13.35 21.46 1.52
C LYS A 92 -13.33 20.72 2.86
N ASN A 93 -12.18 20.18 3.27
CA ASN A 93 -12.03 19.42 4.51
C ASN A 93 -11.18 20.19 5.54
N ALA A 94 -11.10 21.52 5.43
CA ALA A 94 -10.35 22.34 6.37
C ALA A 94 -10.82 22.11 7.82
N GLY A 95 -9.86 22.06 8.75
CA GLY A 95 -10.10 21.71 10.14
C GLY A 95 -9.83 20.23 10.45
N GLU A 96 -10.34 19.77 11.59
CA GLU A 96 -10.19 18.39 12.08
C GLU A 96 -11.20 17.46 11.40
N PHE A 97 -10.72 16.33 10.89
CA PHE A 97 -11.58 15.30 10.31
C PHE A 97 -11.04 13.90 10.60
N TRP A 98 -11.90 12.89 10.55
CA TRP A 98 -11.47 11.50 10.60
C TRP A 98 -10.93 11.08 9.24
N GLY A 99 -9.68 10.66 9.18
CA GLY A 99 -9.03 10.08 8.00
C GLY A 99 -8.69 8.61 8.20
N CYS A 100 -8.80 7.81 7.14
CA CYS A 100 -8.43 6.40 7.16
C CYS A 100 -6.92 6.21 7.45
N VAL A 101 -6.58 5.23 8.30
CA VAL A 101 -5.19 4.84 8.59
C VAL A 101 -4.43 4.32 7.38
N ALA A 102 -5.14 3.80 6.37
CA ALA A 102 -4.55 3.22 5.16
C ALA A 102 -4.35 4.24 4.01
N TYR A 103 -4.45 5.55 4.27
CA TYR A 103 -4.10 6.56 3.26
C TYR A 103 -2.61 6.43 2.85
N PRO A 104 -2.23 6.55 1.56
CA PRO A 104 -3.02 6.98 0.40
C PRO A 104 -3.84 5.87 -0.28
N LYS A 105 -3.68 4.61 0.13
CA LYS A 105 -4.37 3.45 -0.48
C LYS A 105 -5.89 3.48 -0.27
N CYS A 106 -6.35 4.13 0.80
CA CYS A 106 -7.77 4.38 1.04
C CYS A 106 -7.98 5.85 1.43
N ARG A 107 -8.81 6.57 0.67
CA ARG A 107 -9.12 8.00 0.85
C ARG A 107 -10.41 8.26 1.65
N GLY A 108 -10.85 7.29 2.45
CA GLY A 108 -12.03 7.45 3.28
C GLY A 108 -11.89 8.53 4.33
N ILE A 109 -12.88 9.40 4.40
CA ILE A 109 -12.98 10.50 5.36
C ILE A 109 -14.35 10.52 6.04
N ARG A 110 -14.42 11.05 7.26
CA ARG A 110 -15.68 11.39 7.93
C ARG A 110 -15.54 12.75 8.63
N PRO A 111 -16.59 13.59 8.61
CA PRO A 111 -16.58 14.83 9.36
C PRO A 111 -16.58 14.57 10.88
N ILE A 112 -16.04 15.52 11.64
CA ILE A 112 -16.19 15.58 13.09
C ILE A 112 -17.24 16.66 13.36
N PHE A 113 -18.42 16.25 13.81
CA PHE A 113 -19.44 17.18 14.30
C PHE A 113 -19.14 17.46 15.78
N ARG A 114 -18.91 18.72 16.14
CA ARG A 114 -18.81 19.21 17.51
C ARG A 114 -19.99 20.12 17.80
#